data_AF-A0A351WF79-F1
#
_entry.id   AF-A0A351WF79-F1
#
_cell.length_a   1.000
_cell.length_b   1.000
_cell.length_c   1.000
_cell.angle_alpha   90.00
_cell.angle_beta   90.00
_cell.angle_gamma   90.00
#
_symmetry.space_group_name_H-M   'P 1'
#
loop_
_entity.id
_entity.type
_entity.pdbx_description
1 polymer ?
#
loop_
_entity_poly.entity_id
_entity_poly.type
_entity_poly.pdbx_seq_one_letter_code
_entity_poly.pdbx_strand_id
1 'polypeptide(L)'
;MNHDPWFDSAENKMLMVICARKLIRNIGIGGIVWGVFNIVFGVVAIQATIINVGILILGVLMLGTGVQALRNPSLGVLLTETIVSVLLFVWNVGIAVLNQIEVGTFEPRGLIFPLIIAGVIGNYYRKLGHLREEIASIDPGKIEAAKQVCKTLLKKKLKDEPLLVQTADRKCRVQLMDGQAFFIQNDLLRAFVGSTEAIRSAIAKPEAKAWKLVFNHPVGKLGYNFDRKNSEKIKSWLASRPVPAAV
;
A
#
# COMPACT_ATOMS: atom_id res chain seq x y z
N MET A 1 -7.01 -7.16 -14.66
CA MET A 1 -5.65 -7.72 -14.53
C MET A 1 -5.86 -9.08 -13.89
N ASN A 2 -5.49 -10.17 -14.55
CA ASN A 2 -5.66 -11.50 -13.97
C ASN A 2 -4.68 -11.63 -12.81
N HIS A 3 -5.19 -11.82 -11.59
CA HIS A 3 -4.41 -12.13 -10.40
C HIS A 3 -4.48 -13.64 -10.13
N ASP A 4 -3.57 -14.14 -9.30
CA ASP A 4 -3.55 -15.57 -8.99
C ASP A 4 -4.79 -15.92 -8.12
N PRO A 5 -5.66 -16.88 -8.51
CA PRO A 5 -6.98 -17.09 -7.87
C PRO A 5 -6.95 -17.40 -6.37
N TRP A 6 -5.84 -17.94 -5.87
CA TRP A 6 -5.68 -18.27 -4.45
C TRP A 6 -5.63 -17.03 -3.53
N PHE A 7 -5.45 -15.82 -4.09
CA PHE A 7 -5.63 -14.58 -3.35
C PHE A 7 -7.09 -14.31 -2.95
N ASP A 8 -8.06 -14.99 -3.57
CA ASP A 8 -9.49 -14.84 -3.25
C ASP A 8 -9.94 -15.68 -2.04
N SER A 9 -9.02 -16.44 -1.41
CA SER A 9 -9.30 -17.15 -0.17
C SER A 9 -9.72 -16.17 0.95
N ALA A 10 -10.55 -16.64 1.88
CA ALA A 10 -11.05 -15.81 2.99
C ALA A 10 -9.91 -15.20 3.82
N GLU A 11 -8.84 -15.98 4.04
CA GLU A 11 -7.65 -15.52 4.77
C GLU A 11 -6.89 -14.42 4.02
N ASN A 12 -6.68 -14.58 2.70
CA ASN A 12 -5.99 -13.57 1.91
C ASN A 12 -6.84 -12.31 1.74
N LYS A 13 -8.16 -12.43 1.57
CA LYS A 13 -9.07 -11.27 1.59
C LYS A 13 -8.99 -10.51 2.89
N MET A 14 -9.00 -11.21 4.03
CA MET A 14 -8.83 -10.62 5.36
C MET A 14 -7.51 -9.84 5.47
N LEU A 15 -6.40 -10.44 5.07
CA LEU A 15 -5.07 -9.80 5.09
C LEU A 15 -5.00 -8.58 4.16
N MET A 16 -5.57 -8.68 2.95
CA MET A 16 -5.66 -7.57 2.01
C MET A 16 -6.46 -6.40 2.57
N VAL A 17 -7.58 -6.67 3.24
CA VAL A 17 -8.40 -5.65 3.90
C VAL A 17 -7.61 -4.93 4.99
N ILE A 18 -6.86 -5.66 5.82
CA ILE A 18 -6.01 -5.08 6.88
C ILE A 18 -4.94 -4.18 6.25
N CYS A 19 -4.26 -4.67 5.22
CA CYS A 19 -3.26 -3.91 4.48
C CYS A 19 -3.86 -2.66 3.81
N ALA A 20 -5.06 -2.77 3.23
CA ALA A 20 -5.77 -1.67 2.59
C ALA A 20 -6.16 -0.59 3.61
N ARG A 21 -6.69 -0.95 4.77
CA ARG A 21 -7.01 0.01 5.84
C ARG A 21 -5.76 0.72 6.36
N LYS A 22 -4.63 0.00 6.48
CA LYS A 22 -3.36 0.62 6.83
C LYS A 22 -2.88 1.61 5.76
N LEU A 23 -2.97 1.23 4.49
CA LEU A 23 -2.63 2.10 3.37
C LEU A 23 -3.48 3.38 3.38
N ILE A 24 -4.80 3.26 3.55
CA ILE A 24 -5.73 4.40 3.61
C ILE A 24 -5.36 5.33 4.79
N ARG A 25 -5.02 4.78 5.95
CA ARG A 25 -4.54 5.58 7.10
C ARG A 25 -3.24 6.32 6.78
N ASN A 26 -2.28 5.66 6.14
CA ASN A 26 -1.02 6.30 5.77
C ASN A 26 -1.24 7.43 4.76
N ILE A 27 -2.15 7.24 3.79
CA ILE A 27 -2.57 8.30 2.86
C ILE A 27 -3.21 9.45 3.64
N GLY A 28 -4.10 9.15 4.59
CA GLY A 28 -4.72 10.16 5.47
C GLY A 28 -3.71 10.97 6.29
N ILE A 29 -2.66 10.33 6.83
CA ILE A 29 -1.55 11.04 7.51
C ILE A 29 -0.86 12.00 6.53
N GLY A 30 -0.60 11.55 5.30
CA GLY A 30 -0.06 12.40 4.23
C GLY A 30 -0.99 13.58 3.93
N GLY A 31 -2.29 13.33 3.83
CA GLY A 31 -3.33 14.34 3.63
C GLY A 31 -3.35 15.38 4.75
N ILE A 32 -3.24 14.96 6.01
CA ILE A 32 -3.15 15.87 7.16
C ILE A 32 -1.91 16.76 7.07
N VAL A 33 -0.73 16.15 6.88
CA VAL A 33 0.54 16.89 6.81
C VAL A 33 0.49 17.91 5.68
N TRP A 34 -0.01 17.52 4.51
CA TRP A 34 -0.14 18.41 3.37
C TRP A 34 -1.20 19.48 3.59
N GLY A 35 -2.32 19.16 4.24
CA GLY A 35 -3.35 20.12 4.64
C GLY A 35 -2.81 21.21 5.55
N VAL A 36 -1.99 20.85 6.54
CA VAL A 36 -1.30 21.82 7.41
C VAL A 36 -0.42 22.76 6.59
N PHE A 37 0.40 22.23 5.68
CA PHE A 37 1.24 23.06 4.82
C PHE A 37 0.41 24.02 3.97
N ASN A 38 -0.67 23.56 3.33
CA ASN A 38 -1.55 24.43 2.53
C ASN A 38 -2.21 25.53 3.37
N ILE A 39 -2.60 25.25 4.61
CA ILE A 39 -3.14 26.28 5.51
C ILE A 39 -2.07 27.32 5.83
N VAL A 40 -0.87 26.90 6.24
CA VAL A 40 0.22 27.82 6.59
C VAL A 40 0.60 28.70 5.41
N PHE A 41 0.83 28.11 4.23
CA PHE A 41 1.15 28.87 3.03
C PHE A 41 -0.03 29.72 2.56
N GLY A 42 -1.25 29.22 2.66
CA GLY A 42 -2.46 29.96 2.32
C GLY A 42 -2.62 31.22 3.15
N VAL A 43 -2.44 31.15 4.48
CA VAL A 43 -2.52 32.33 5.37
C VAL A 43 -1.52 33.42 4.97
N VAL A 44 -0.28 33.04 4.66
CA VAL A 44 0.75 33.98 4.20
C VAL A 44 0.39 34.55 2.82
N ALA A 45 -0.06 33.70 1.90
CA ALA A 45 -0.36 34.07 0.52
C ALA A 45 -1.63 34.93 0.38
N ILE A 46 -2.59 34.84 1.32
CA ILE A 46 -3.77 35.72 1.35
C ILE A 46 -3.36 37.19 1.52
N GLN A 47 -2.25 37.48 2.21
CA GLN A 47 -1.74 38.85 2.36
C GLN A 47 -1.29 39.43 1.02
N ALA A 48 -0.88 38.59 0.07
CA ALA A 48 -0.51 39.01 -1.28
C ALA A 48 -1.72 39.07 -2.22
N THR A 49 -2.64 38.10 -2.14
CA THR A 49 -3.82 38.05 -3.02
C THR A 49 -4.96 37.26 -2.38
N ILE A 50 -6.17 37.85 -2.38
CA ILE A 50 -7.37 37.22 -1.78
C ILE A 50 -7.76 35.90 -2.45
N ILE A 51 -7.39 35.70 -3.72
CA ILE A 51 -7.62 34.46 -4.46
C ILE A 51 -7.02 33.26 -3.70
N ASN A 52 -5.91 33.45 -2.96
CA ASN A 52 -5.25 32.37 -2.21
C ASN A 52 -6.08 31.79 -1.04
N VAL A 53 -7.26 32.36 -0.73
CA VAL A 53 -8.26 31.73 0.15
C VAL A 53 -8.64 30.32 -0.33
N GLY A 54 -8.61 30.05 -1.63
CA GLY A 54 -8.88 28.71 -2.17
C GLY A 54 -7.92 27.64 -1.65
N ILE A 55 -6.63 27.97 -1.48
CA ILE A 55 -5.63 27.05 -0.91
C ILE A 55 -5.97 26.74 0.55
N LEU A 56 -6.44 27.73 1.30
CA LEU A 56 -6.84 27.55 2.70
C LEU A 56 -8.05 26.62 2.83
N ILE A 57 -9.07 26.79 1.98
CA ILE A 57 -10.25 25.90 1.92
C ILE A 57 -9.80 24.47 1.60
N LEU A 58 -8.96 24.29 0.59
CA LEU A 58 -8.42 22.97 0.22
C LEU A 58 -7.61 22.36 1.37
N GLY A 59 -6.79 23.15 2.07
CA GLY A 59 -6.04 22.69 3.23
C GLY A 59 -6.96 22.17 4.35
N VAL A 60 -8.05 22.87 4.65
CA VAL A 60 -9.06 22.42 5.62
C VAL A 60 -9.76 21.14 5.17
N LEU A 61 -10.12 21.03 3.89
CA LEU A 61 -10.71 19.81 3.34
C LEU A 61 -9.77 18.61 3.50
N MET A 62 -8.47 18.77 3.21
CA MET A 62 -7.46 17.72 3.37
C MET A 62 -7.27 17.29 4.84
N LEU A 63 -7.35 18.23 5.78
CA LEU A 63 -7.37 17.89 7.20
C LEU A 63 -8.61 17.03 7.54
N GLY A 64 -9.79 17.45 7.08
CA GLY A 64 -11.04 16.75 7.34
C GLY A 64 -11.02 15.32 6.80
N THR A 65 -10.63 15.14 5.54
CA THR A 65 -10.53 13.82 4.90
C THR A 65 -9.46 12.95 5.56
N GLY A 66 -8.32 13.54 5.92
CA GLY A 66 -7.23 12.80 6.55
C GLY A 66 -7.59 12.33 7.97
N VAL A 67 -8.28 13.15 8.75
CA VAL A 67 -8.84 12.74 10.05
C VAL A 67 -9.89 11.65 9.88
N GLN A 68 -10.76 11.75 8.86
CA GLN A 68 -11.73 10.71 8.55
C GLN A 68 -11.05 9.38 8.16
N ALA A 69 -9.95 9.43 7.41
CA ALA A 69 -9.17 8.26 7.00
C ALA A 69 -8.52 7.55 8.19
N LEU A 70 -8.12 8.31 9.22
CA LEU A 70 -7.61 7.75 10.47
C LEU A 70 -8.70 7.03 11.28
N ARG A 71 -9.86 7.70 11.43
CA ARG A 71 -11.01 7.19 12.22
C ARG A 71 -11.66 5.99 11.55
N ASN A 72 -12.11 6.14 10.31
CA ASN A 72 -12.89 5.15 9.56
C ASN A 72 -12.29 4.93 8.16
N PRO A 73 -11.18 4.17 8.05
CA PRO A 73 -10.53 3.91 6.78
C PRO A 73 -11.46 3.11 5.86
N SER A 74 -11.86 3.72 4.74
CA SER A 74 -12.75 3.11 3.74
C SER A 74 -12.38 3.59 2.34
N LEU A 75 -12.88 2.89 1.31
CA LEU A 75 -12.69 3.35 -0.08
C LEU A 75 -13.42 4.66 -0.37
N GLY A 76 -14.52 4.96 0.33
CA GLY A 76 -15.19 6.25 0.22
C GLY A 76 -14.25 7.38 0.62
N VAL A 77 -13.54 7.23 1.74
CA VAL A 77 -12.55 8.22 2.17
C VAL A 77 -11.38 8.34 1.19
N LEU A 78 -10.89 7.21 0.67
CA LEU A 78 -9.84 7.20 -0.35
C LEU A 78 -10.27 7.94 -1.64
N LEU A 79 -11.54 7.82 -2.02
CA LEU A 79 -12.11 8.57 -3.14
C LEU A 79 -12.15 10.07 -2.82
N THR A 80 -12.61 10.47 -1.63
CA THR A 80 -12.63 11.87 -1.23
C THR A 80 -11.22 12.47 -1.23
N GLU A 81 -10.22 11.77 -0.71
CA GLU A 81 -8.79 12.17 -0.79
C GLU A 81 -8.33 12.36 -2.24
N THR A 82 -8.76 11.47 -3.15
CA THR A 82 -8.46 11.59 -4.59
C THR A 82 -9.08 12.85 -5.17
N ILE A 83 -10.35 13.12 -4.87
CA ILE A 83 -11.08 14.30 -5.35
C ILE A 83 -10.40 15.58 -4.86
N VAL A 84 -10.08 15.67 -3.56
CA VAL A 84 -9.42 16.85 -2.99
C VAL A 84 -8.03 17.06 -3.62
N SER A 85 -7.28 15.98 -3.87
CA SER A 85 -5.98 16.06 -4.56
C SER A 85 -6.11 16.57 -6.00
N VAL A 86 -7.16 16.16 -6.73
CA VAL A 86 -7.46 16.66 -8.08
C VAL A 86 -7.87 18.13 -8.03
N LEU A 87 -8.71 18.52 -7.07
CA LEU A 87 -9.11 19.92 -6.90
C LEU A 87 -7.89 20.81 -6.60
N LEU A 88 -6.96 20.35 -5.77
CA LEU A 88 -5.71 21.05 -5.53
C LEU A 88 -4.85 21.18 -6.79
N PHE A 89 -4.76 20.12 -7.60
CA PHE A 89 -4.07 20.19 -8.88
C PHE A 89 -4.71 21.23 -9.81
N VAL A 90 -6.04 21.17 -9.99
CA VAL A 90 -6.78 22.12 -10.85
C VAL A 90 -6.61 23.55 -10.34
N TRP A 91 -6.67 23.76 -9.03
CA TRP A 91 -6.43 25.05 -8.41
C TRP A 91 -5.02 25.58 -8.72
N ASN A 92 -3.99 24.76 -8.53
CA ASN A 92 -2.61 25.16 -8.81
C ASN A 92 -2.40 25.46 -10.30
N VAL A 93 -3.06 24.73 -11.21
CA VAL A 93 -3.04 25.04 -12.64
C VAL A 93 -3.66 26.41 -12.90
N GLY A 94 -4.83 26.69 -12.31
CA GLY A 94 -5.49 27.99 -12.43
C GLY A 94 -4.61 29.15 -12.00
N ILE A 95 -3.95 29.04 -10.84
CA ILE A 95 -3.01 30.06 -10.35
C ILE A 95 -1.81 30.20 -11.29
N ALA A 96 -1.23 29.10 -11.78
CA ALA A 96 -0.09 29.17 -12.70
C ALA A 96 -0.44 29.87 -14.02
N VAL A 97 -1.65 29.66 -14.54
CA VAL A 97 -2.15 30.35 -15.74
C VAL A 97 -2.37 31.84 -15.46
N LEU A 98 -2.99 32.19 -14.33
CA LEU A 98 -3.18 33.59 -13.94
C LEU A 98 -1.84 34.33 -13.78
N ASN A 99 -0.87 33.72 -13.11
CA ASN A 99 0.48 34.29 -12.96
C ASN A 99 1.19 34.47 -14.33
N GLN A 100 1.00 33.53 -15.27
CA GLN A 100 1.54 33.68 -16.62
C GLN A 100 0.91 34.85 -17.37
N ILE A 101 -0.39 35.11 -17.17
CA ILE A 101 -1.09 36.24 -17.79
C ILE A 101 -0.64 37.57 -17.17
N GLU A 102 -0.52 37.63 -15.84
CA GLU A 102 -0.23 38.88 -15.12
C GLU A 102 1.27 39.25 -15.10
N VAL A 103 2.14 38.27 -14.93
CA VAL A 103 3.59 38.47 -14.66
C VAL A 103 4.47 37.84 -15.75
N GLY A 104 3.89 37.12 -16.71
CA GLY A 104 4.62 36.50 -17.81
C GLY A 104 5.41 35.25 -17.41
N THR A 105 5.24 34.74 -16.18
CA THR A 105 5.98 33.60 -15.64
C THR A 105 5.07 32.40 -15.37
N PHE A 106 5.48 31.24 -15.89
CA PHE A 106 4.80 29.97 -15.68
C PHE A 106 5.71 29.03 -14.90
N GLU A 107 5.34 28.73 -13.65
CA GLU A 107 6.12 27.84 -12.79
C GLU A 107 5.38 26.52 -12.52
N PRO A 108 5.62 25.47 -13.35
CA PRO A 108 4.87 24.21 -13.26
C PRO A 108 5.31 23.30 -12.11
N ARG A 109 6.37 23.66 -11.36
CA ARG A 109 6.97 22.79 -10.34
C ARG A 109 5.96 22.39 -9.25
N GLY A 110 5.02 23.29 -8.91
CA GLY A 110 3.93 23.04 -7.96
C GLY A 110 2.81 22.13 -8.47
N LEU A 111 2.80 21.78 -9.77
CA LEU A 111 1.74 20.96 -10.41
C LEU A 111 2.07 19.47 -10.40
N ILE A 112 3.35 19.12 -10.45
CA ILE A 112 3.81 17.73 -10.62
C ILE A 112 3.40 16.88 -9.42
N PHE A 113 3.59 17.40 -8.21
CA PHE A 113 3.35 16.62 -6.99
C PHE A 113 1.86 16.29 -6.77
N PRO A 114 0.91 17.24 -6.81
CA PRO A 114 -0.51 16.94 -6.71
C PRO A 114 -1.00 15.96 -7.79
N LEU A 115 -0.50 16.07 -9.02
CA LEU A 115 -0.87 15.16 -10.11
C LEU A 115 -0.41 13.73 -9.85
N ILE A 116 0.84 13.54 -9.42
CA ILE A 116 1.38 12.22 -9.09
C ILE A 116 0.58 11.62 -7.92
N ILE A 117 0.32 12.39 -6.87
CA ILE A 117 -0.44 11.94 -5.70
C ILE A 117 -1.85 11.51 -6.12
N ALA A 118 -2.58 12.34 -6.87
CA ALA A 118 -3.91 12.02 -7.35
C ALA A 118 -3.93 10.73 -8.19
N GLY A 119 -2.95 10.57 -9.10
CA GLY A 119 -2.81 9.36 -9.92
C GLY A 119 -2.52 8.10 -9.08
N VAL A 120 -1.65 8.20 -8.08
CA VAL A 120 -1.32 7.09 -7.19
C VAL A 120 -2.52 6.68 -6.34
N ILE A 121 -3.21 7.64 -5.70
CA ILE A 121 -4.38 7.37 -4.86
C ILE A 121 -5.53 6.80 -5.71
N GLY A 122 -5.80 7.40 -6.88
CA GLY A 122 -6.82 6.91 -7.81
C GLY A 122 -6.55 5.49 -8.32
N ASN A 123 -5.28 5.15 -8.58
CA ASN A 123 -4.91 3.78 -8.94
C ASN A 123 -5.15 2.79 -7.78
N TYR A 124 -4.89 3.18 -6.53
CA TYR A 124 -5.22 2.35 -5.37
C TYR A 124 -6.73 2.19 -5.19
N TYR A 125 -7.51 3.26 -5.36
CA TYR A 125 -8.97 3.20 -5.33
C TYR A 125 -9.51 2.18 -6.32
N ARG A 126 -9.07 2.26 -7.58
CA ARG A 126 -9.48 1.31 -8.62
C ARG A 126 -9.10 -0.13 -8.29
N LYS A 127 -7.87 -0.37 -7.84
CA LYS A 127 -7.37 -1.72 -7.51
C LYS A 127 -8.08 -2.33 -6.32
N LEU A 128 -8.45 -1.53 -5.32
CA LEU A 128 -9.12 -2.01 -4.11
C LEU A 128 -10.64 -2.07 -4.25
N GLY A 129 -11.22 -1.62 -5.38
CA GLY A 129 -12.67 -1.56 -5.59
C GLY A 129 -13.41 -2.88 -5.33
N HIS A 130 -12.78 -4.01 -5.66
CA HIS A 130 -13.32 -5.35 -5.41
C HIS A 130 -13.42 -5.74 -3.93
N LEU A 131 -12.76 -5.01 -3.02
CA LEU A 131 -12.77 -5.21 -1.57
C LEU A 131 -13.61 -4.14 -0.84
N ARG A 132 -14.42 -3.36 -1.56
CA ARG A 132 -15.11 -2.18 -1.00
C ARG A 132 -15.93 -2.54 0.24
N GLU A 133 -16.72 -3.59 0.12
CA GLU A 133 -17.67 -4.02 1.16
C GLU A 133 -16.92 -4.66 2.33
N GLU A 134 -15.91 -5.48 2.05
CA GLU A 134 -15.09 -6.13 3.06
C GLU A 134 -14.26 -5.11 3.87
N ILE A 135 -13.75 -4.06 3.23
CA ILE A 135 -13.03 -2.97 3.92
C ILE A 135 -13.95 -2.25 4.92
N ALA A 136 -15.21 -2.04 4.54
CA ALA A 136 -16.17 -1.31 5.35
C ALA A 136 -16.80 -2.15 6.48
N SER A 137 -17.03 -3.45 6.23
CA SER A 137 -17.82 -4.33 7.12
C SER A 137 -16.99 -5.13 8.12
N ILE A 138 -15.67 -5.21 7.95
CA ILE A 138 -14.80 -5.98 8.83
C ILE A 138 -14.81 -5.46 10.28
N ASP A 139 -14.97 -6.39 11.21
CA ASP A 139 -14.90 -6.13 12.65
C ASP A 139 -13.52 -5.55 13.06
N PRO A 140 -13.49 -4.42 13.80
CA PRO A 140 -12.24 -3.83 14.29
C PRO A 140 -11.40 -4.77 15.17
N GLY A 141 -12.04 -5.65 15.94
CA GLY A 141 -11.38 -6.64 16.79
C GLY A 141 -10.58 -7.66 15.98
N LYS A 142 -11.18 -8.20 14.91
CA LYS A 142 -10.49 -9.11 13.96
C LYS A 142 -9.28 -8.46 13.31
N ILE A 143 -9.37 -7.18 12.95
CA ILE A 143 -8.24 -6.43 12.40
C ILE A 143 -7.10 -6.32 13.39
N GLU A 144 -7.38 -5.93 14.64
CA GLU A 144 -6.31 -5.74 15.62
C GLU A 144 -5.67 -7.08 15.97
N ALA A 145 -6.44 -8.16 16.09
CA ALA A 145 -5.92 -9.51 16.30
C ALA A 145 -4.95 -9.94 15.17
N ALA A 146 -5.37 -9.83 13.91
CA ALA A 146 -4.53 -10.19 12.78
C ALA A 146 -3.29 -9.27 12.64
N LYS A 147 -3.44 -7.98 12.96
CA LYS A 147 -2.32 -7.03 13.02
C LYS A 147 -1.34 -7.36 14.15
N GLN A 148 -1.80 -7.90 15.28
CA GLN A 148 -0.91 -8.38 16.34
C GLN A 148 -0.12 -9.61 15.87
N VAL A 149 -0.76 -10.57 15.18
CA VAL A 149 -0.04 -11.71 14.56
C VAL A 149 1.07 -11.20 13.63
N CYS A 150 0.72 -10.26 12.75
CA CYS A 150 1.65 -9.62 11.84
C CYS A 150 2.83 -8.95 12.57
N LYS A 151 2.55 -8.14 13.61
CA LYS A 151 3.58 -7.46 14.42
C LYS A 151 4.47 -8.45 15.16
N THR A 152 3.90 -9.49 15.74
CA THR A 152 4.64 -10.53 16.46
C THR A 152 5.63 -11.20 15.52
N LEU A 153 5.22 -11.54 14.30
CA LEU A 153 6.11 -12.11 13.29
C LEU A 153 7.27 -11.15 12.92
N LEU A 154 6.97 -9.87 12.74
CA LEU A 154 7.98 -8.86 12.45
C LEU A 154 8.97 -8.60 13.61
N LYS A 155 8.58 -8.91 14.85
CA LYS A 155 9.44 -8.78 16.04
C LYS A 155 10.35 -9.99 16.29
N LYS A 156 10.01 -11.15 15.74
CA LYS A 156 10.83 -12.38 15.89
C LYS A 156 12.26 -12.17 15.37
N LYS A 157 13.24 -12.79 16.04
CA LYS A 157 14.65 -12.76 15.62
C LYS A 157 14.90 -13.84 14.58
N LEU A 158 15.44 -13.45 13.42
CA LEU A 158 15.72 -14.38 12.30
C LEU A 158 16.72 -15.49 12.64
N LYS A 159 17.61 -15.26 13.60
CA LYS A 159 18.61 -16.25 14.03
C LYS A 159 17.99 -17.37 14.87
N ASP A 160 16.91 -17.06 15.59
CA ASP A 160 16.31 -17.96 16.59
C ASP A 160 15.16 -18.78 15.98
N GLU A 161 14.71 -18.41 14.78
CA GLU A 161 13.55 -18.99 14.10
C GLU A 161 13.98 -19.65 12.78
N PRO A 162 14.17 -20.99 12.73
CA PRO A 162 14.71 -21.66 11.55
C PRO A 162 13.79 -21.55 10.33
N LEU A 163 12.47 -21.55 10.56
CA LEU A 163 11.42 -21.43 9.55
C LEU A 163 11.10 -19.99 9.15
N LEU A 164 11.82 -19.00 9.70
CA LEU A 164 11.69 -17.61 9.28
C LEU A 164 12.79 -17.28 8.27
N VAL A 165 12.39 -16.71 7.15
CA VAL A 165 13.28 -16.19 6.11
C VAL A 165 12.97 -14.72 5.82
N GLN A 166 13.93 -14.04 5.24
CA GLN A 166 13.79 -12.63 4.87
C GLN A 166 14.29 -12.42 3.43
N THR A 167 13.67 -11.50 2.71
CA THR A 167 14.17 -11.05 1.41
C THR A 167 15.51 -10.35 1.55
N ALA A 168 16.31 -10.36 0.49
CA ALA A 168 17.63 -9.75 0.44
C ALA A 168 17.59 -8.23 0.70
N ASP A 169 16.55 -7.56 0.22
CA ASP A 169 16.29 -6.13 0.46
C ASP A 169 15.70 -5.84 1.85
N ARG A 170 15.51 -6.90 2.66
CA ARG A 170 14.95 -6.88 4.00
C ARG A 170 13.51 -6.38 4.10
N LYS A 171 12.80 -6.12 2.99
CA LYS A 171 11.45 -5.53 2.99
C LYS A 171 10.36 -6.53 3.37
N CYS A 172 10.57 -7.82 3.13
CA CYS A 172 9.58 -8.85 3.39
C CYS A 172 10.17 -9.99 4.23
N ARG A 173 9.39 -10.43 5.20
CA ARG A 173 9.63 -11.66 5.96
C ARG A 173 8.64 -12.72 5.54
N VAL A 174 9.09 -13.97 5.57
CA VAL A 174 8.27 -15.11 5.22
C VAL A 174 8.40 -16.16 6.31
N GLN A 175 7.27 -16.53 6.90
CA GLN A 175 7.19 -17.65 7.83
C GLN A 175 6.79 -18.90 7.07
N LEU A 176 7.69 -19.89 7.05
CA LEU A 176 7.43 -21.19 6.48
C LEU A 176 6.61 -22.00 7.50
N MET A 177 5.44 -22.48 7.10
CA MET A 177 4.48 -23.19 7.96
C MET A 177 4.15 -24.56 7.36
N ASP A 178 3.22 -25.31 7.96
CA ASP A 178 2.74 -26.56 7.37
C ASP A 178 1.77 -26.35 6.20
N GLY A 179 2.05 -26.98 5.05
CA GLY A 179 1.38 -26.76 3.76
C GLY A 179 1.51 -25.37 3.11
N GLN A 180 1.97 -24.34 3.82
CA GLN A 180 1.89 -22.95 3.36
C GLN A 180 3.03 -22.06 3.86
N ALA A 181 3.17 -20.86 3.28
CA ALA A 181 4.03 -19.82 3.82
C ALA A 181 3.30 -18.48 3.92
N PHE A 182 3.52 -17.79 5.03
CA PHE A 182 2.96 -16.47 5.30
C PHE A 182 3.98 -15.39 4.98
N PHE A 183 3.65 -14.54 4.00
CA PHE A 183 4.45 -13.41 3.54
C PHE A 183 3.96 -12.13 4.19
N ILE A 184 4.88 -11.32 4.68
CA ILE A 184 4.57 -10.03 5.28
C ILE A 184 5.64 -8.98 4.97
N GLN A 185 5.22 -7.80 4.51
CA GLN A 185 6.13 -6.66 4.37
C GLN A 185 6.29 -5.93 5.71
N ASN A 186 7.48 -5.37 5.96
CA ASN A 186 7.80 -4.68 7.23
C ASN A 186 6.86 -3.50 7.52
N ASP A 187 6.37 -2.85 6.47
CA ASP A 187 5.42 -1.74 6.56
C ASP A 187 3.96 -2.20 6.68
N LEU A 188 3.69 -3.51 6.70
CA LEU A 188 2.35 -4.13 6.70
C LEU A 188 1.44 -3.63 5.56
N LEU A 189 2.01 -3.11 4.47
CA LEU A 189 1.23 -2.70 3.29
C LEU A 189 0.89 -3.89 2.38
N ARG A 190 1.58 -5.02 2.56
CA ARG A 190 1.26 -6.31 1.94
C ARG A 190 1.46 -7.44 2.94
N ALA A 191 0.49 -8.33 2.99
CA ALA A 191 0.56 -9.61 3.68
C ALA A 191 -0.35 -10.61 2.98
N PHE A 192 0.08 -11.86 2.87
CA PHE A 192 -0.71 -12.94 2.26
C PHE A 192 -0.13 -14.31 2.64
N VAL A 193 -0.94 -15.35 2.51
CA VAL A 193 -0.55 -16.75 2.70
C VAL A 193 -0.65 -17.48 1.37
N GLY A 194 0.42 -18.16 0.98
CA GLY A 194 0.48 -18.98 -0.23
C GLY A 194 0.72 -20.45 0.10
N SER A 195 0.05 -21.36 -0.60
CA SER A 195 0.32 -22.80 -0.49
C SER A 195 1.70 -23.15 -1.05
N THR A 196 2.20 -24.35 -0.75
CA THR A 196 3.42 -24.88 -1.35
C THR A 196 3.40 -24.87 -2.87
N GLU A 197 2.26 -25.17 -3.49
CA GLU A 197 2.05 -25.21 -4.93
C GLU A 197 2.10 -23.80 -5.53
N ALA A 198 1.44 -22.84 -4.86
CA ALA A 198 1.49 -21.43 -5.25
C ALA A 198 2.92 -20.89 -5.18
N ILE A 199 3.67 -21.25 -4.13
CA ILE A 199 5.07 -20.84 -3.98
C ILE A 199 5.94 -21.46 -5.05
N ARG A 200 5.77 -22.76 -5.37
CA ARG A 200 6.50 -23.42 -6.46
C ARG A 200 6.26 -22.73 -7.79
N SER A 201 5.00 -22.40 -8.09
CA SER A 201 4.59 -21.74 -9.32
C SER A 201 5.12 -20.31 -9.42
N ALA A 202 5.38 -19.66 -8.28
CA ALA A 202 5.94 -18.31 -8.23
C ALA A 202 7.46 -18.24 -8.45
N ILE A 203 8.18 -19.36 -8.47
CA ILE A 203 9.64 -19.37 -8.65
C ILE A 203 9.99 -19.00 -10.09
N ALA A 204 10.65 -17.85 -10.28
CA ALA A 204 10.98 -17.36 -11.62
C ALA A 204 12.13 -18.14 -12.31
N LYS A 205 13.10 -18.65 -11.54
CA LYS A 205 14.28 -19.40 -12.02
C LYS A 205 14.64 -20.51 -11.01
N PRO A 206 14.02 -21.70 -11.08
CA PRO A 206 14.19 -22.77 -10.09
C PRO A 206 15.64 -23.25 -9.92
N GLU A 207 16.41 -23.25 -10.99
CA GLU A 207 17.82 -23.66 -11.06
C GLU A 207 18.78 -22.66 -10.41
N ALA A 208 18.35 -21.43 -10.14
CA ALA A 208 19.21 -20.39 -9.60
C ALA A 208 19.66 -20.69 -8.15
N LYS A 209 20.88 -20.25 -7.81
CA LYS A 209 21.40 -20.31 -6.42
C LYS A 209 20.62 -19.40 -5.46
N ALA A 210 20.17 -18.25 -5.96
CA ALA A 210 19.33 -17.30 -5.25
C ALA A 210 17.98 -17.22 -5.97
N TRP A 211 16.90 -17.37 -5.22
CA TRP A 211 15.55 -17.44 -5.78
C TRP A 211 14.86 -16.09 -5.79
N LYS A 212 14.06 -15.90 -6.83
CA LYS A 212 13.11 -14.80 -6.96
C LYS A 212 11.71 -15.40 -7.07
N LEU A 213 10.84 -15.02 -6.14
CA LEU A 213 9.42 -15.35 -6.18
C LEU A 213 8.64 -14.18 -6.79
N VAL A 214 7.73 -14.48 -7.69
CA VAL A 214 6.91 -13.50 -8.40
C VAL A 214 5.45 -13.90 -8.31
N PHE A 215 4.63 -13.02 -7.74
CA PHE A 215 3.20 -13.25 -7.55
C PHE A 215 2.38 -12.20 -8.31
N ASN A 216 1.29 -12.62 -8.95
CA ASN A 216 0.33 -11.69 -9.56
C ASN A 216 -0.74 -11.36 -8.52
N HIS A 217 -0.44 -10.43 -7.62
CA HIS A 217 -1.38 -10.02 -6.56
C HIS A 217 -2.44 -9.04 -7.10
N PRO A 218 -3.68 -9.07 -6.58
CA PRO A 218 -4.76 -8.14 -6.95
C PRO A 218 -4.41 -6.64 -6.99
N VAL A 219 -3.44 -6.20 -6.19
CA VAL A 219 -3.03 -4.79 -6.07
C VAL A 219 -1.77 -4.45 -6.87
N GLY A 220 -1.26 -5.40 -7.66
CA GLY A 220 -0.04 -5.25 -8.47
C GLY A 220 0.91 -6.43 -8.31
N LYS A 221 1.76 -6.63 -9.32
CA LYS A 221 2.78 -7.69 -9.31
C LYS A 221 3.74 -7.52 -8.13
N LEU A 222 4.01 -8.60 -7.39
CA LEU A 222 4.94 -8.64 -6.28
C LEU A 222 6.16 -9.46 -6.66
N GLY A 223 7.34 -8.96 -6.34
CA GLY A 223 8.61 -9.65 -6.57
C GLY A 223 9.45 -9.67 -5.31
N TYR A 224 9.84 -10.86 -4.88
CA TYR A 224 10.63 -11.08 -3.67
C TYR A 224 11.93 -11.80 -4.01
N ASN A 225 13.05 -11.12 -3.82
CA ASN A 225 14.38 -11.68 -4.03
C ASN A 225 14.93 -12.21 -2.71
N PHE A 226 15.40 -13.44 -2.69
CA PHE A 226 16.03 -14.06 -1.53
C PHE A 226 17.52 -14.23 -1.77
N ASP A 227 18.34 -14.04 -0.74
CA ASP A 227 19.75 -14.41 -0.81
C ASP A 227 19.91 -15.94 -0.89
N ARG A 228 21.14 -16.41 -1.10
CA ARG A 228 21.44 -17.85 -1.21
C ARG A 228 21.00 -18.63 0.02
N LYS A 229 21.29 -18.13 1.23
CA LYS A 229 21.00 -18.83 2.50
C LYS A 229 19.49 -18.98 2.72
N ASN A 230 18.73 -17.92 2.49
CA ASN A 230 17.28 -17.92 2.60
C ASN A 230 16.64 -18.77 1.49
N SER A 231 17.21 -18.76 0.28
CA SER A 231 16.75 -19.62 -0.82
C SER A 231 16.95 -21.10 -0.50
N GLU A 232 18.10 -21.47 0.07
CA GLU A 232 18.39 -22.84 0.52
C GLU A 232 17.38 -23.30 1.59
N LYS A 233 17.03 -22.43 2.56
CA LYS A 233 15.97 -22.75 3.54
C LYS A 233 14.62 -23.04 2.88
N ILE A 234 14.19 -22.20 1.93
CA ILE A 234 12.92 -22.39 1.21
C ILE A 234 12.97 -23.68 0.39
N LYS A 235 14.11 -23.96 -0.28
CA LYS A 235 14.32 -25.21 -1.03
C LYS A 235 14.17 -26.44 -0.14
N SER A 236 14.86 -26.48 1.00
CA SER A 236 14.78 -27.59 1.94
C SER A 236 13.37 -27.80 2.47
N TRP A 237 12.66 -26.71 2.78
CA TRP A 237 11.28 -26.74 3.24
C TRP A 237 10.30 -27.25 2.16
N LEU A 238 10.50 -26.88 0.90
CA LEU A 238 9.73 -27.42 -0.22
C LEU A 238 10.10 -28.89 -0.50
N ALA A 239 11.36 -29.28 -0.36
CA ALA A 239 11.81 -30.64 -0.63
C ALA A 239 11.29 -31.65 0.40
N SER A 240 11.12 -31.23 1.66
CA SER A 240 10.53 -32.06 2.72
C SER A 240 9.03 -32.34 2.54
N ARG A 241 8.42 -31.89 1.43
CA ARG A 241 7.00 -32.05 1.14
C ARG A 241 6.78 -32.61 -0.26
N PRO A 242 6.27 -33.85 -0.38
CA PRO A 242 5.95 -34.40 -1.68
C PRO A 242 4.89 -33.53 -2.37
N VAL A 243 5.04 -33.35 -3.67
CA VAL A 243 3.99 -32.77 -4.51
C VAL A 243 2.80 -33.74 -4.45
N PRO A 244 1.58 -33.30 -4.14
CA PRO A 244 0.41 -34.16 -4.23
C PRO A 244 0.38 -34.76 -5.64
N ALA A 245 0.32 -36.09 -5.75
CA ALA A 245 0.17 -36.76 -7.03
C ALA A 245 -1.06 -36.16 -7.73
N ALA A 246 -0.91 -35.74 -8.98
CA ALA A 246 -2.02 -35.27 -9.78
C ALA A 246 -3.08 -36.38 -9.85
N VAL A 247 -4.28 -36.10 -9.37
CA VAL A 247 -5.48 -36.94 -9.54
C VAL A 247 -6.16 -36.52 -10.83
#